data_AF-A0A150P4L4-F1
#
_entry.id   AF-A0A150P4L4-F1
#
_cell.length_a   1.000
_cell.length_b   1.000
_cell.length_c   1.000
_cell.angle_alpha   90.00
_cell.angle_beta   90.00
_cell.angle_gamma   90.00
#
_symmetry.space_group_name_H-M   'P 1'
#
loop_
_entity.id
_entity.type
_entity.pdbx_description
1 polymer ?
#
loop_
_entity_poly.entity_id
_entity_poly.type
_entity_poly.pdbx_seq_one_letter_code
_entity_poly.pdbx_strand_id
1 'polypeptide(L)'
;MWEASTSFSGVSIDYELQYGADPELTNAVSITTELTEYQPEEDLAIALLPPVGRRYYWRVRACAQGACSEYSRVRWLNVGRTRCDYNADGYDDVAISAYGRSPTSSAIYFYYGVPGAQFDLVDDGIVFSPSGANDGFGISLSCAGDVDGDGYADALVGAPYRDNAFVYRGSSRDRFSSDYIRLDGNSVEGFLGPYVSAAGDVNGDGFADVIVGTSGRSRLTASLYLGGAAEIDAPIELELGERVEDLENATSLVSSAGDTNGDGFSDVMVLFHTADRDVVRIYHGNPGQGFDSTPRADLVDPSGHSRFVSSFGPAGDVNGDGFDDIIVGAMRDNRAYIYLGGRQGLETTPSVTLTGSDSFGVTVATVGDVDGDGFDDVAVADRSPRVLLYLGDDKSDLGEPDAAIYRDAVEDRTGQRLGSPGDVNGDGYSDFAIAMAEEDAVYLYFGRPVVASSLTEDVSIAQPPGDREFGFAVARR
;
A
#
# COMPACT_ATOMS: atom_id res chain seq x y z
N MET A 1 -23.43 4.77 2.98
CA MET A 1 -24.73 5.33 2.57
C MET A 1 -25.31 4.51 1.43
N TRP A 2 -26.65 4.45 1.28
CA TRP A 2 -27.31 3.70 0.20
C TRP A 2 -28.37 4.58 -0.50
N GLU A 3 -28.34 4.64 -1.84
CA GLU A 3 -29.40 5.25 -2.64
C GLU A 3 -30.39 4.20 -3.15
N ALA A 4 -31.68 4.44 -2.91
CA ALA A 4 -32.74 3.60 -3.45
C ALA A 4 -32.81 3.76 -4.99
N SER A 5 -32.43 2.73 -5.74
CA SER A 5 -32.83 2.64 -7.14
C SER A 5 -34.35 2.45 -7.17
N THR A 6 -35.07 3.53 -7.49
CA THR A 6 -36.49 3.62 -7.83
C THR A 6 -37.52 3.31 -6.72
N SER A 7 -37.84 4.32 -5.90
CA SER A 7 -39.12 4.32 -5.16
C SER A 7 -40.28 4.46 -6.16
N PHE A 8 -41.12 3.43 -6.28
CA PHE A 8 -42.46 3.60 -6.84
C PHE A 8 -43.24 4.58 -5.95
N SER A 9 -43.88 5.58 -6.54
CA SER A 9 -44.57 6.62 -5.79
C SER A 9 -45.63 6.04 -4.84
N GLY A 10 -45.41 6.21 -3.54
CA GLY A 10 -46.40 5.91 -2.49
C GLY A 10 -46.23 4.61 -1.72
N VAL A 11 -45.07 3.92 -1.80
CA VAL A 11 -44.79 2.71 -1.00
C VAL A 11 -43.59 2.96 -0.07
N SER A 12 -43.76 2.72 1.23
CA SER A 12 -42.66 2.72 2.21
C SER A 12 -41.68 1.59 1.88
N ILE A 13 -40.38 1.89 1.90
CA ILE A 13 -39.31 0.90 1.76
C ILE A 13 -38.62 0.79 3.12
N ASP A 14 -38.59 -0.42 3.66
CA ASP A 14 -37.77 -0.75 4.82
C ASP A 14 -36.50 -1.42 4.34
N TYR A 15 -35.37 -1.12 4.98
CA TYR A 15 -34.11 -1.82 4.77
C TYR A 15 -33.88 -2.82 5.87
N GLU A 16 -33.55 -4.06 5.51
CA GLU A 16 -33.07 -5.07 6.45
C GLU A 16 -31.54 -5.15 6.33
N LEU A 17 -30.86 -4.73 7.39
CA LEU A 17 -29.41 -4.81 7.56
C LEU A 17 -29.07 -6.01 8.43
N GLN A 18 -28.11 -6.81 7.99
CA GLN A 18 -27.45 -7.82 8.82
C GLN A 18 -25.99 -7.46 8.99
N TYR A 19 -25.48 -7.52 10.21
CA TYR A 19 -24.05 -7.38 10.48
C TYR A 19 -23.58 -8.28 11.62
N GLY A 20 -22.30 -8.64 11.61
CA GLY A 20 -21.70 -9.51 12.62
C GLY A 20 -20.19 -9.69 12.39
N ALA A 21 -19.56 -10.53 13.19
CA ALA A 21 -18.13 -10.87 13.06
C ALA A 21 -17.89 -12.18 12.28
N ASP A 22 -18.95 -12.76 11.71
CA ASP A 22 -18.92 -14.01 10.96
C ASP A 22 -19.23 -13.74 9.48
N PRO A 23 -18.38 -14.15 8.52
CA PRO A 23 -18.61 -13.93 7.10
C PRO A 23 -19.89 -14.59 6.58
N GLU A 24 -20.34 -15.70 7.16
CA GLU A 24 -21.60 -16.34 6.79
C GLU A 24 -22.83 -15.66 7.40
N LEU A 25 -22.61 -14.69 8.31
CA LEU A 25 -23.64 -13.96 9.04
C LEU A 25 -24.64 -14.89 9.76
N THR A 26 -24.19 -16.06 10.20
CA THR A 26 -25.06 -17.09 10.83
C THR A 26 -25.60 -16.64 12.19
N ASN A 27 -24.85 -15.78 12.88
CA ASN A 27 -25.22 -15.17 14.16
C ASN A 27 -25.31 -13.63 14.07
N ALA A 28 -25.62 -13.11 12.88
CA ALA A 28 -25.68 -11.68 12.64
C ALA A 28 -26.82 -11.00 13.41
N VAL A 29 -26.54 -9.79 13.88
CA VAL A 29 -27.57 -8.86 14.33
C VAL A 29 -28.37 -8.43 13.10
N SER A 30 -29.68 -8.56 13.15
CA SER A 30 -30.59 -8.19 12.06
C SER A 30 -31.48 -7.02 12.50
N ILE A 31 -31.53 -5.98 11.69
CA ILE A 31 -32.22 -4.73 11.99
C ILE A 31 -33.01 -4.30 10.79
N THR A 32 -34.23 -3.79 11.04
CA THR A 32 -35.08 -3.21 10.00
C THR A 32 -35.25 -1.72 10.28
N THR A 33 -35.01 -0.88 9.27
CA THR A 33 -35.08 0.58 9.38
C THR A 33 -35.60 1.22 8.10
N GLU A 34 -36.33 2.33 8.21
CA GLU A 34 -36.70 3.18 7.07
C GLU A 34 -35.57 4.17 6.69
N LEU A 35 -34.53 4.26 7.52
CA LEU A 35 -33.40 5.17 7.32
C LEU A 35 -32.42 4.60 6.29
N THR A 36 -31.84 5.49 5.48
CA THR A 36 -30.78 5.16 4.50
C THR A 36 -29.38 5.10 5.13
N GLU A 37 -29.30 5.34 6.44
CA GLU A 37 -28.10 5.30 7.27
C GLU A 37 -28.45 4.61 8.60
N TYR A 38 -27.52 3.82 9.11
CA TYR A 38 -27.68 3.11 10.37
C TYR A 38 -26.39 3.21 11.19
N GLN A 39 -26.54 3.65 12.44
CA GLN A 39 -25.49 3.59 13.45
C GLN A 39 -25.89 2.57 14.52
N PRO A 40 -25.00 1.62 14.87
CA PRO A 40 -25.20 0.71 16.01
C PRO A 40 -25.56 1.47 17.30
N GLU A 41 -26.48 0.93 18.11
CA GLU A 41 -26.86 1.53 19.40
C GLU A 41 -25.72 1.51 20.43
N GLU A 42 -24.81 0.54 20.28
CA GLU A 42 -23.58 0.41 21.04
C GLU A 42 -22.41 0.23 20.06
N ASP A 43 -21.23 0.74 20.44
CA ASP A 43 -20.01 0.54 19.65
C ASP A 43 -19.75 -0.95 19.43
N LEU A 44 -19.35 -1.29 18.21
CA LEU A 44 -19.00 -2.65 17.87
C LEU A 44 -17.79 -3.10 18.71
N ALA A 45 -17.97 -4.20 19.44
CA ALA A 45 -16.97 -4.68 20.40
C ALA A 45 -15.64 -5.11 19.75
N ILE A 46 -14.66 -4.21 19.79
CA ILE A 46 -13.25 -4.50 19.48
C ILE A 46 -12.49 -5.00 20.72
N ALA A 47 -11.37 -5.68 20.50
CA ALA A 47 -10.45 -6.02 21.57
C ALA A 47 -9.86 -4.74 22.17
N LEU A 48 -9.88 -4.63 23.50
CA LEU A 48 -9.24 -3.53 24.25
C LEU A 48 -7.82 -3.90 24.72
N LEU A 49 -7.40 -5.13 24.46
CA LEU A 49 -6.06 -5.62 24.74
C LEU A 49 -5.50 -6.13 23.41
N PRO A 50 -4.23 -5.81 23.08
CA PRO A 50 -3.57 -6.31 21.88
C PRO A 50 -3.70 -7.84 21.70
N PRO A 51 -3.93 -8.33 20.48
CA PRO A 51 -4.03 -7.55 19.24
C PRO A 51 -5.33 -6.73 19.16
N VAL A 52 -5.21 -5.44 18.85
CA VAL A 52 -6.36 -4.56 18.66
C VAL A 52 -6.97 -4.86 17.29
N GLY A 53 -8.29 -4.91 17.28
CA GLY A 53 -9.05 -4.94 16.04
C GLY A 53 -9.79 -6.24 15.70
N ARG A 54 -10.69 -6.13 14.73
CA ARG A 54 -11.68 -7.15 14.37
C ARG A 54 -12.24 -6.88 12.98
N ARG A 55 -12.50 -7.94 12.23
CA ARG A 55 -13.27 -7.85 10.98
C ARG A 55 -14.77 -7.98 11.28
N TYR A 56 -15.55 -7.04 10.75
CA TYR A 56 -17.01 -7.07 10.73
C TYR A 56 -17.50 -7.26 9.31
N TYR A 57 -18.57 -8.03 9.16
CA TYR A 57 -19.25 -8.31 7.91
C TYR A 57 -20.66 -7.74 7.97
N TRP A 58 -21.17 -7.27 6.84
CA TRP A 58 -22.53 -6.76 6.74
C TRP A 58 -23.13 -6.93 5.35
N ARG A 59 -24.46 -6.97 5.27
CA ARG A 59 -25.23 -6.96 4.02
C ARG A 59 -26.59 -6.31 4.23
N VAL A 60 -27.18 -5.78 3.18
CA VAL A 60 -28.47 -5.10 3.23
C VAL A 60 -29.41 -5.58 2.13
N ARG A 61 -30.72 -5.51 2.35
CA ARG A 61 -31.76 -5.67 1.32
C ARG A 61 -32.89 -4.68 1.51
N ALA A 62 -33.62 -4.39 0.45
CA ALA A 62 -34.81 -3.54 0.49
C ALA A 62 -36.07 -4.41 0.56
N CYS A 63 -37.03 -4.01 1.39
CA CYS A 63 -38.31 -4.67 1.60
C CYS A 63 -39.46 -3.67 1.43
N ALA A 64 -40.52 -4.10 0.75
CA ALA A 64 -41.74 -3.32 0.58
C ALA A 64 -42.96 -4.26 0.59
N GLN A 65 -43.95 -3.94 1.41
CA GLN A 65 -45.22 -4.69 1.51
C GLN A 65 -45.04 -6.21 1.75
N GLY A 66 -44.02 -6.59 2.51
CA GLY A 66 -43.74 -7.99 2.83
C GLY A 66 -42.98 -8.78 1.76
N ALA A 67 -42.59 -8.14 0.64
CA ALA A 67 -41.65 -8.69 -0.32
C ALA A 67 -40.29 -8.00 -0.16
N CYS A 68 -39.19 -8.77 -0.25
CA CYS A 68 -37.83 -8.25 -0.15
C CYS A 68 -37.03 -8.59 -1.40
N SER A 69 -36.04 -7.74 -1.71
CA SER A 69 -35.00 -8.08 -2.68
C SER A 69 -34.13 -9.22 -2.15
N GLU A 70 -33.30 -9.77 -3.03
CA GLU A 70 -32.11 -10.51 -2.60
C GLU A 70 -31.22 -9.58 -1.74
N TYR A 71 -30.42 -10.20 -0.88
CA TYR A 71 -29.39 -9.48 -0.15
C TYR A 71 -28.32 -8.94 -1.11
N SER A 72 -27.74 -7.79 -0.75
CA SER A 72 -26.47 -7.35 -1.31
C SER A 72 -25.41 -8.43 -1.10
N ARG A 73 -24.31 -8.34 -1.87
CA ARG A 73 -23.08 -9.04 -1.50
C ARG A 73 -22.71 -8.68 -0.06
N VAL A 74 -22.13 -9.64 0.65
CA VAL A 74 -21.54 -9.38 1.97
C VAL A 74 -20.37 -8.42 1.75
N ARG A 75 -20.35 -7.35 2.52
CA ARG A 75 -19.26 -6.39 2.65
C ARG A 75 -18.58 -6.62 3.98
N TRP A 76 -17.35 -6.14 4.13
CA TRP A 76 -16.61 -6.24 5.38
C TRP A 76 -15.84 -4.96 5.67
N LEU A 77 -15.42 -4.81 6.93
CA LEU A 77 -14.57 -3.72 7.41
C LEU A 77 -13.63 -4.28 8.49
N ASN A 78 -12.34 -3.96 8.39
CA ASN A 78 -11.40 -4.14 9.48
C ASN A 78 -11.49 -2.94 10.40
N VAL A 79 -11.81 -3.16 11.67
CA VAL A 79 -11.81 -2.12 12.70
C VAL A 79 -10.59 -2.33 13.56
N GLY A 80 -9.75 -1.31 13.78
CA GLY A 80 -8.60 -1.36 14.69
C GLY A 80 -7.45 -2.28 14.29
N ARG A 81 -7.47 -2.88 13.09
CA ARG A 81 -6.31 -3.54 12.47
C ARG A 81 -5.72 -2.57 11.46
N THR A 82 -4.74 -1.78 11.86
CA THR A 82 -4.02 -0.94 10.90
C THR A 82 -2.98 -1.80 10.18
N ARG A 83 -2.59 -1.42 8.95
CA ARG A 83 -1.70 -2.27 8.13
C ARG A 83 -0.25 -2.25 8.59
N CYS A 84 0.18 -1.17 9.23
CA CYS A 84 1.56 -0.97 9.66
C CYS A 84 1.72 -0.97 11.20
N ASP A 85 0.74 -1.46 11.97
CA ASP A 85 0.84 -1.57 13.43
C ASP A 85 1.45 -2.91 13.86
N TYR A 86 2.77 -2.90 14.06
CA TYR A 86 3.55 -4.09 14.38
C TYR A 86 3.49 -4.46 15.88
N ASN A 87 3.03 -3.54 16.73
CA ASN A 87 2.90 -3.76 18.17
C ASN A 87 1.44 -3.99 18.62
N ALA A 88 0.51 -3.87 17.67
CA ALA A 88 -0.93 -3.98 17.80
C ALA A 88 -1.56 -3.02 18.83
N ASP A 89 -1.05 -1.80 18.96
CA ASP A 89 -1.53 -0.77 19.90
C ASP A 89 -2.58 0.20 19.30
N GLY A 90 -2.82 0.11 17.99
CA GLY A 90 -3.81 0.88 17.25
C GLY A 90 -3.26 2.10 16.52
N TYR A 91 -1.95 2.34 16.55
CA TYR A 91 -1.29 3.40 15.78
C TYR A 91 -0.45 2.77 14.66
N ASP A 92 -0.42 3.38 13.47
CA ASP A 92 0.49 2.88 12.44
C ASP A 92 1.96 3.12 12.89
N ASP A 93 2.86 2.17 12.63
CA ASP A 93 4.27 2.28 13.00
C ASP A 93 5.16 2.56 11.77
N VAL A 94 6.41 2.95 12.03
CA VAL A 94 7.39 3.26 10.99
C VAL A 94 8.50 2.22 10.95
N ALA A 95 8.71 1.60 9.79
CA ALA A 95 9.87 0.74 9.52
C ALA A 95 10.82 1.40 8.51
N ILE A 96 12.11 1.47 8.85
CA ILE A 96 13.14 2.18 8.08
C ILE A 96 14.31 1.26 7.81
N SER A 97 14.74 1.15 6.56
CA SER A 97 15.95 0.41 6.23
C SER A 97 17.22 1.24 6.36
N ALA A 98 18.27 0.57 6.83
CA ALA A 98 19.63 1.07 6.87
C ALA A 98 20.53 0.13 6.06
N TYR A 99 20.94 0.58 4.88
CA TYR A 99 21.68 -0.22 3.93
C TYR A 99 23.15 -0.35 4.36
N GLY A 100 23.59 -1.58 4.63
CA GLY A 100 24.97 -1.88 5.03
C GLY A 100 25.81 -2.38 3.86
N ARG A 101 27.05 -1.90 3.78
CA ARG A 101 28.06 -2.43 2.84
C ARG A 101 29.07 -3.30 3.59
N SER A 102 29.58 -4.35 2.93
CA SER A 102 30.56 -5.27 3.52
C SER A 102 31.71 -4.54 4.22
N PRO A 103 32.03 -4.91 5.47
CA PRO A 103 31.59 -6.12 6.18
C PRO A 103 30.26 -5.99 6.96
N THR A 104 29.59 -4.84 6.92
CA THR A 104 28.39 -4.54 7.72
C THR A 104 27.11 -5.05 7.03
N SER A 105 26.31 -5.83 7.75
CA SER A 105 24.98 -6.26 7.28
C SER A 105 23.98 -5.10 7.34
N SER A 106 23.05 -5.03 6.38
CA SER A 106 21.91 -4.11 6.46
C SER A 106 21.01 -4.44 7.66
N ALA A 107 20.21 -3.47 8.06
CA ALA A 107 19.23 -3.59 9.14
C ALA A 107 17.92 -2.88 8.79
N ILE A 108 16.82 -3.31 9.40
CA ILE A 108 15.55 -2.57 9.45
C ILE A 108 15.33 -2.14 10.90
N TYR A 109 15.04 -0.86 11.10
CA TYR A 109 14.68 -0.26 12.38
C TYR A 109 13.18 -0.03 12.43
N PHE A 110 12.57 -0.26 13.58
CA PHE A 110 11.16 -0.01 13.83
C PHE A 110 11.00 1.06 14.89
N TYR A 111 10.03 1.95 14.69
CA TYR A 111 9.65 3.02 15.60
C TYR A 111 8.15 2.98 15.74
N TYR A 112 7.66 2.81 16.97
CA TYR A 112 6.23 2.67 17.19
C TYR A 112 5.51 4.01 17.15
N GLY A 113 4.33 4.00 16.55
CA GLY A 113 3.39 5.10 16.58
C GLY A 113 2.97 5.37 18.03
N VAL A 114 2.75 6.65 18.34
CA VAL A 114 2.34 7.07 19.69
C VAL A 114 1.42 8.27 19.60
N PRO A 115 0.41 8.37 20.48
CA PRO A 115 -0.59 9.41 20.35
C PRO A 115 -0.03 10.83 20.54
N GLY A 116 -0.39 11.72 19.63
CA GLY A 116 -0.07 13.15 19.64
C GLY A 116 1.31 13.50 19.11
N ALA A 117 1.71 14.76 19.27
CA ALA A 117 2.89 15.32 18.58
C ALA A 117 4.26 14.87 19.12
N GLN A 118 4.33 13.95 20.09
CA GLN A 118 5.59 13.49 20.67
C GLN A 118 5.92 12.09 20.17
N PHE A 119 6.60 12.00 19.03
CA PHE A 119 7.10 10.75 18.48
C PHE A 119 8.34 10.28 19.25
N ASP A 120 8.41 9.00 19.64
CA ASP A 120 9.61 8.45 20.27
C ASP A 120 10.69 8.21 19.20
N LEU A 121 11.90 8.73 19.46
CA LEU A 121 13.03 8.62 18.54
C LEU A 121 13.94 7.44 18.90
N VAL A 122 13.64 6.72 19.97
CA VAL A 122 14.31 5.47 20.32
C VAL A 122 13.74 4.36 19.43
N ASP A 123 14.62 3.57 18.81
CA ASP A 123 14.18 2.40 18.07
C ASP A 123 13.51 1.39 19.01
N ASP A 124 12.36 0.86 18.59
CA ASP A 124 11.60 -0.12 19.34
C ASP A 124 11.99 -1.56 19.02
N GLY A 125 12.65 -1.76 17.87
CA GLY A 125 13.12 -3.04 17.39
C GLY A 125 14.07 -2.90 16.20
N ILE A 126 14.96 -3.88 16.04
CA ILE A 126 15.88 -3.96 14.90
C ILE A 126 15.97 -5.40 14.42
N VAL A 127 15.84 -5.61 13.11
CA VAL A 127 16.20 -6.88 12.47
C VAL A 127 17.38 -6.69 11.52
N PHE A 128 18.27 -7.68 11.47
CA PHE A 128 19.43 -7.68 10.60
C PHE A 128 19.25 -8.66 9.45
N SER A 129 19.91 -8.40 8.33
CA SER A 129 19.97 -9.39 7.25
C SER A 129 20.44 -10.75 7.77
N PRO A 130 19.70 -11.84 7.48
CA PRO A 130 20.12 -13.18 7.83
C PRO A 130 21.20 -13.73 6.88
N SER A 131 21.34 -13.14 5.70
CA SER A 131 22.30 -13.52 4.66
C SER A 131 23.64 -12.78 4.78
N GLY A 132 23.72 -11.77 5.66
CA GLY A 132 24.92 -10.98 5.93
C GLY A 132 25.04 -9.75 5.03
N ALA A 133 26.26 -9.27 4.80
CA ALA A 133 26.50 -8.06 4.02
C ALA A 133 26.38 -8.27 2.49
N ASN A 134 26.15 -7.18 1.76
CA ASN A 134 26.08 -7.13 0.28
C ASN A 134 25.00 -8.04 -0.33
N ASP A 135 23.88 -8.23 0.35
CA ASP A 135 22.72 -8.97 -0.16
C ASP A 135 21.58 -8.06 -0.65
N GLY A 136 21.67 -6.75 -0.42
CA GLY A 136 20.64 -5.80 -0.79
C GLY A 136 19.47 -5.74 0.20
N PHE A 137 19.57 -6.38 1.36
CA PHE A 137 18.49 -6.41 2.35
C PHE A 137 18.05 -4.99 2.73
N GLY A 138 16.75 -4.73 2.60
CA GLY A 138 16.14 -3.43 2.88
C GLY A 138 16.12 -2.44 1.70
N ILE A 139 16.58 -2.83 0.51
CA ILE A 139 16.44 -2.00 -0.70
C ILE A 139 14.96 -1.83 -1.10
N SER A 140 14.13 -2.83 -0.80
CA SER A 140 12.68 -2.79 -0.95
C SER A 140 12.06 -3.23 0.37
N LEU A 141 11.11 -2.45 0.89
CA LEU A 141 10.53 -2.60 2.22
C LEU A 141 9.05 -2.22 2.18
N SER A 142 8.19 -3.04 2.76
CA SER A 142 6.74 -2.80 2.82
C SER A 142 6.18 -3.36 4.14
N CYS A 143 5.12 -2.72 4.66
CA CYS A 143 4.29 -3.34 5.69
C CYS A 143 3.52 -4.47 5.02
N ALA A 144 3.72 -5.71 5.44
CA ALA A 144 3.05 -6.85 4.84
C ALA A 144 1.58 -6.95 5.26
N GLY A 145 1.18 -6.25 6.34
CA GLY A 145 -0.07 -6.50 7.05
C GLY A 145 0.03 -7.75 7.94
N ASP A 146 -1.10 -8.20 8.47
CA ASP A 146 -1.22 -9.39 9.34
C ASP A 146 -1.27 -10.67 8.48
N VAL A 147 -0.10 -11.18 8.04
CA VAL A 147 0.00 -12.28 7.07
C VAL A 147 -0.37 -13.61 7.71
N ASP A 148 -0.17 -13.78 9.02
CA ASP A 148 -0.51 -15.01 9.74
C ASP A 148 -1.74 -14.89 10.67
N GLY A 149 -2.41 -13.74 10.67
CA GLY A 149 -3.70 -13.54 11.32
C GLY A 149 -3.62 -13.46 12.85
N ASP A 150 -2.41 -13.32 13.42
CA ASP A 150 -2.18 -13.24 14.84
C ASP A 150 -2.53 -11.84 15.41
N GLY A 151 -2.82 -10.90 14.52
CA GLY A 151 -3.31 -9.55 14.82
C GLY A 151 -2.22 -8.51 15.03
N TYR A 152 -0.97 -8.84 14.71
CA TYR A 152 0.16 -7.92 14.62
C TYR A 152 0.51 -7.75 13.14
N ALA A 153 0.87 -6.55 12.70
CA ALA A 153 1.41 -6.40 11.35
C ALA A 153 2.76 -7.12 11.22
N ASP A 154 3.06 -7.59 10.01
CA ASP A 154 4.32 -8.22 9.64
C ASP A 154 5.11 -7.30 8.70
N ALA A 155 6.44 -7.45 8.69
CA ALA A 155 7.32 -6.67 7.82
C ALA A 155 7.83 -7.52 6.65
N LEU A 156 7.73 -6.98 5.43
CA LEU A 156 8.23 -7.62 4.21
C LEU A 156 9.46 -6.90 3.68
N VAL A 157 10.57 -7.63 3.59
CA VAL A 157 11.90 -7.07 3.28
C VAL A 157 12.52 -7.77 2.08
N GLY A 158 12.81 -7.03 1.02
CA GLY A 158 13.52 -7.51 -0.16
C GLY A 158 15.05 -7.44 0.00
N ALA A 159 15.74 -8.44 -0.53
CA ALA A 159 17.20 -8.54 -0.66
C ALA A 159 17.58 -8.90 -2.11
N PRO A 160 17.47 -7.95 -3.05
CA PRO A 160 17.58 -8.19 -4.48
C PRO A 160 18.94 -8.74 -4.93
N TYR A 161 20.04 -8.54 -4.19
CA TYR A 161 21.36 -9.06 -4.61
C TYR A 161 21.61 -10.51 -4.19
N ARG A 162 20.68 -11.13 -3.46
CA ARG A 162 20.66 -12.58 -3.18
C ARG A 162 19.38 -13.26 -3.64
N ASP A 163 18.53 -12.52 -4.35
CA ASP A 163 17.25 -13.02 -4.84
C ASP A 163 16.34 -13.55 -3.73
N ASN A 164 16.30 -12.88 -2.58
CA ASN A 164 15.51 -13.32 -1.42
C ASN A 164 14.62 -12.20 -0.90
N ALA A 165 13.41 -12.55 -0.48
CA ALA A 165 12.56 -11.71 0.34
C ALA A 165 12.31 -12.41 1.69
N PHE A 166 11.96 -11.63 2.70
CA PHE A 166 11.78 -12.11 4.06
C PHE A 166 10.52 -11.49 4.66
N VAL A 167 9.65 -12.32 5.22
CA VAL A 167 8.54 -11.88 6.07
C VAL A 167 8.99 -12.05 7.52
N TYR A 168 9.12 -10.94 8.23
CA TYR A 168 9.36 -10.91 9.67
C TYR A 168 8.04 -10.72 10.38
N ARG A 169 7.67 -11.71 11.18
CA ARG A 169 6.37 -11.68 11.83
C ARG A 169 6.35 -10.81 13.07
N GLY A 170 5.33 -9.95 13.16
CA GLY A 170 4.97 -9.26 14.39
C GLY A 170 4.52 -10.28 15.45
N SER A 171 4.60 -9.91 16.73
CA SER A 171 4.00 -10.73 17.79
C SER A 171 3.91 -10.00 19.13
N SER A 172 3.01 -10.48 19.99
CA SER A 172 2.92 -10.08 21.40
C SER A 172 4.17 -10.32 22.26
N ARG A 173 5.11 -11.17 21.83
CA ARG A 173 6.22 -11.69 22.67
C ARG A 173 7.59 -11.18 22.26
N ASP A 174 7.77 -10.89 20.97
CA ASP A 174 9.03 -10.46 20.39
C ASP A 174 8.72 -9.36 19.38
N ARG A 175 9.31 -8.18 19.61
CA ARG A 175 9.22 -7.00 18.74
C ARG A 175 10.04 -7.26 17.48
N PHE A 176 9.56 -8.19 16.66
CA PHE A 176 10.26 -8.90 15.58
C PHE A 176 11.30 -9.89 16.09
N SER A 177 10.92 -11.17 16.08
CA SER A 177 11.88 -12.24 16.36
C SER A 177 12.88 -12.39 15.22
N SER A 178 14.01 -13.06 15.47
CA SER A 178 14.89 -13.52 14.38
C SER A 178 14.28 -14.64 13.53
N ASP A 179 13.04 -15.06 13.82
CA ASP A 179 12.29 -16.03 13.03
C ASP A 179 11.61 -15.31 11.87
N TYR A 180 11.91 -15.76 10.65
CA TYR A 180 11.42 -15.17 9.42
C TYR A 180 10.99 -16.26 8.45
N ILE A 181 10.02 -15.94 7.60
CA ILE A 181 9.71 -16.76 6.43
C ILE A 181 10.55 -16.24 5.28
N ARG A 182 11.41 -17.09 4.73
CA ARG A 182 12.21 -16.78 3.54
C ARG A 182 11.41 -17.12 2.30
N LEU A 183 11.20 -16.12 1.46
CA LEU A 183 10.63 -16.24 0.13
C LEU A 183 11.79 -16.21 -0.87
N ASP A 184 12.11 -17.36 -1.44
CA ASP A 184 13.12 -17.43 -2.49
C ASP A 184 12.55 -16.87 -3.79
N GLY A 185 13.28 -15.95 -4.41
CA GLY A 185 13.05 -15.63 -5.80
C GLY A 185 13.40 -16.82 -6.70
N ASN A 186 13.06 -16.70 -7.98
CA ASN A 186 13.42 -17.67 -9.01
C ASN A 186 14.36 -17.06 -10.06
N SER A 187 15.11 -16.03 -9.66
CA SER A 187 16.03 -15.31 -10.51
C SER A 187 17.33 -16.07 -10.70
N VAL A 188 17.92 -15.92 -11.89
CA VAL A 188 19.28 -16.40 -12.14
C VAL A 188 20.27 -15.43 -11.48
N GLU A 189 21.40 -15.95 -11.00
CA GLU A 189 22.49 -15.13 -10.47
C GLU A 189 22.78 -13.92 -11.37
N GLY A 190 22.70 -12.71 -10.81
CA GLY A 190 23.05 -11.45 -11.50
C GLY A 190 21.88 -10.54 -11.88
N PHE A 191 20.62 -10.98 -11.75
CA PHE A 191 19.46 -10.10 -11.93
C PHE A 191 19.12 -9.37 -10.62
N LEU A 192 18.62 -8.12 -10.70
CA LEU A 192 18.13 -7.36 -9.55
C LEU A 192 16.88 -8.08 -9.03
N GLY A 193 17.08 -8.95 -8.03
CA GLY A 193 16.07 -9.84 -7.43
C GLY A 193 14.93 -9.09 -6.73
N PRO A 194 14.35 -9.63 -5.65
CA PRO A 194 12.98 -9.31 -5.33
C PRO A 194 12.78 -7.89 -4.81
N TYR A 195 11.96 -7.17 -5.56
CA TYR A 195 11.18 -6.04 -5.07
C TYR A 195 9.90 -6.59 -4.46
N VAL A 196 9.44 -5.99 -3.39
CA VAL A 196 8.36 -6.52 -2.56
C VAL A 196 7.29 -5.48 -2.31
N SER A 197 6.06 -5.93 -2.10
CA SER A 197 4.94 -5.11 -1.67
C SER A 197 3.94 -5.96 -0.89
N ALA A 198 3.24 -5.38 0.07
CA ALA A 198 1.93 -5.88 0.46
C ALA A 198 1.06 -6.02 -0.78
N ALA A 199 0.24 -7.07 -0.81
CA ALA A 199 -0.82 -7.27 -1.79
C ALA A 199 -2.19 -6.90 -1.20
N GLY A 200 -2.31 -6.80 0.13
CA GLY A 200 -3.59 -6.72 0.82
C GLY A 200 -4.25 -8.08 0.91
N ASP A 201 -5.54 -8.15 1.20
CA ASP A 201 -6.29 -9.42 1.26
C ASP A 201 -6.95 -9.67 -0.11
N VAL A 202 -6.23 -10.33 -1.01
CA VAL A 202 -6.64 -10.49 -2.42
C VAL A 202 -7.63 -11.64 -2.60
N ASN A 203 -7.69 -12.55 -1.63
CA ASN A 203 -8.56 -13.73 -1.65
C ASN A 203 -9.78 -13.59 -0.69
N GLY A 204 -9.76 -12.60 0.21
CA GLY A 204 -10.76 -12.27 1.22
C GLY A 204 -10.85 -13.24 2.40
N ASP A 205 -9.79 -13.98 2.69
CA ASP A 205 -9.77 -15.00 3.72
C ASP A 205 -9.50 -14.46 5.13
N GLY A 206 -9.13 -13.19 5.27
CA GLY A 206 -8.82 -12.59 6.56
C GLY A 206 -7.35 -12.24 6.76
N PHE A 207 -6.46 -12.83 5.97
CA PHE A 207 -5.03 -12.70 6.09
C PHE A 207 -4.51 -11.67 5.08
N ALA A 208 -3.41 -11.00 5.42
CA ALA A 208 -2.74 -10.16 4.44
C ALA A 208 -1.88 -11.03 3.52
N ASP A 209 -1.90 -10.71 2.22
CA ASP A 209 -1.11 -11.37 1.20
C ASP A 209 0.08 -10.51 0.79
N VAL A 210 1.10 -11.12 0.20
CA VAL A 210 2.31 -10.42 -0.24
C VAL A 210 2.68 -10.78 -1.66
N ILE A 211 3.24 -9.81 -2.39
CA ILE A 211 3.71 -10.02 -3.76
C ILE A 211 5.20 -9.71 -3.88
N VAL A 212 5.89 -10.54 -4.65
CA VAL A 212 7.34 -10.48 -4.85
C VAL A 212 7.64 -10.46 -6.34
N GLY A 213 8.31 -9.41 -6.82
CA GLY A 213 8.81 -9.35 -8.20
C GLY A 213 9.94 -10.36 -8.40
N THR A 214 9.88 -11.17 -9.45
CA THR A 214 10.88 -12.20 -9.73
C THR A 214 11.33 -12.16 -11.19
N SER A 215 12.47 -12.77 -11.53
CA SER A 215 12.96 -12.78 -12.92
C SER A 215 13.41 -14.17 -13.35
N GLY A 216 12.48 -15.00 -13.83
CA GLY A 216 12.81 -16.32 -14.34
C GLY A 216 13.79 -16.31 -15.54
N ARG A 217 14.50 -17.42 -15.77
CA ARG A 217 15.51 -17.63 -16.85
C ARG A 217 15.13 -17.22 -18.28
N SER A 218 13.84 -17.09 -18.59
CA SER A 218 13.38 -16.69 -19.93
C SER A 218 12.03 -15.96 -19.94
N ARG A 219 11.50 -15.64 -18.75
CA ARG A 219 10.20 -15.00 -18.56
C ARG A 219 10.30 -14.10 -17.34
N LEU A 220 9.72 -12.91 -17.44
CA LEU A 220 9.51 -12.05 -16.29
C LEU A 220 8.25 -12.49 -15.56
N THR A 221 8.37 -12.59 -14.25
CA THR A 221 7.35 -13.13 -13.37
C THR A 221 7.19 -12.28 -12.11
N ALA A 222 6.08 -12.44 -11.41
CA ALA A 222 5.91 -12.01 -10.03
C ALA A 222 5.22 -13.15 -9.29
N SER A 223 5.64 -13.41 -8.07
CA SER A 223 5.12 -14.48 -7.22
C SER A 223 4.23 -13.84 -6.15
N LEU A 224 2.93 -14.12 -6.22
CA LEU A 224 1.94 -13.74 -5.21
C LEU A 224 1.83 -14.87 -4.18
N TYR A 225 1.97 -14.54 -2.92
CA TYR A 225 1.94 -15.45 -1.79
C TYR A 225 0.73 -15.13 -0.92
N LEU A 226 -0.14 -16.12 -0.70
CA LEU A 226 -1.31 -15.95 0.13
C LEU A 226 -0.95 -16.18 1.60
N GLY A 227 -1.43 -15.28 2.46
CA GLY A 227 -1.30 -15.37 3.91
C GLY A 227 -2.08 -16.55 4.50
N GLY A 228 -1.80 -16.86 5.76
CA GLY A 228 -2.47 -17.96 6.44
C GLY A 228 -1.91 -18.27 7.82
N ALA A 229 -2.77 -18.75 8.71
CA ALA A 229 -2.46 -18.99 10.12
C ALA A 229 -1.37 -20.05 10.43
N ALA A 230 -0.94 -20.84 9.45
CA ALA A 230 0.01 -21.93 9.66
C ALA A 230 1.28 -21.77 8.82
N GLU A 231 1.12 -21.54 7.51
CA GLU A 231 2.18 -21.35 6.54
C GLU A 231 1.68 -20.40 5.45
N ILE A 232 2.60 -19.69 4.80
CA ILE A 232 2.33 -18.99 3.54
C ILE A 232 2.19 -20.04 2.43
N ASP A 233 1.14 -19.94 1.62
CA ASP A 233 0.86 -20.89 0.55
C ASP A 233 1.90 -20.88 -0.58
N ALA A 234 1.90 -21.93 -1.40
CA ALA A 234 2.72 -21.95 -2.62
C ALA A 234 2.34 -20.78 -3.55
N PRO A 235 3.32 -20.10 -4.18
CA PRO A 235 3.03 -18.86 -4.88
C PRO A 235 2.20 -19.07 -6.14
N ILE A 236 1.33 -18.09 -6.41
CA ILE A 236 0.65 -17.91 -7.69
C ILE A 236 1.58 -17.06 -8.58
N GLU A 237 1.99 -17.63 -9.72
CA GLU A 237 2.89 -16.95 -10.66
C GLU A 237 2.11 -16.06 -11.65
N LEU A 238 2.47 -14.78 -11.68
CA LEU A 238 1.97 -13.78 -12.61
C LEU A 238 3.04 -13.51 -13.66
N GLU A 239 2.73 -13.64 -14.94
CA GLU A 239 3.74 -13.55 -16.00
C GLU A 239 3.40 -12.48 -17.04
N LEU A 240 4.45 -11.92 -17.67
CA LEU A 240 4.30 -11.12 -18.89
C LEU A 240 3.70 -11.93 -20.06
N GLY A 241 3.83 -13.26 -20.04
CA GLY A 241 3.21 -14.17 -21.01
C GLY A 241 3.94 -14.29 -22.35
N GLU A 242 5.06 -13.58 -22.53
CA GLU A 242 5.95 -13.70 -23.69
C GLU A 242 7.38 -14.08 -23.26
N ARG A 243 8.15 -14.57 -24.23
CA ARG A 243 9.56 -14.87 -24.00
C ARG A 243 10.36 -13.58 -24.15
N VAL A 244 11.16 -13.25 -23.14
CA VAL A 244 12.09 -12.12 -23.18
C VAL A 244 13.46 -12.64 -23.60
N GLU A 245 14.02 -12.13 -24.70
CA GLU A 245 15.31 -12.57 -25.23
C GLU A 245 16.50 -11.96 -24.48
N ASP A 246 16.38 -10.71 -24.06
CA ASP A 246 17.38 -10.00 -23.24
C ASP A 246 16.82 -9.74 -21.84
N LEU A 247 17.23 -10.58 -20.89
CA LEU A 247 16.89 -10.39 -19.48
C LEU A 247 17.84 -9.43 -18.76
N GLU A 248 19.00 -9.07 -19.34
CA GLU A 248 20.03 -8.27 -18.65
C GLU A 248 19.50 -6.90 -18.19
N ASN A 249 18.54 -6.35 -18.92
CA ASN A 249 17.86 -5.10 -18.61
C ASN A 249 16.38 -5.30 -18.26
N ALA A 250 15.99 -6.50 -17.85
CA ALA A 250 14.62 -6.83 -17.56
C ALA A 250 14.39 -6.98 -16.05
N THR A 251 13.29 -6.43 -15.54
CA THR A 251 12.92 -6.56 -14.12
C THR A 251 11.41 -6.57 -13.96
N SER A 252 10.95 -7.21 -12.90
CA SER A 252 9.55 -7.17 -12.47
C SER A 252 9.50 -6.39 -11.16
N LEU A 253 8.79 -5.26 -11.16
CA LEU A 253 8.50 -4.50 -9.95
C LEU A 253 7.03 -4.73 -9.58
N VAL A 254 6.71 -4.70 -8.29
CA VAL A 254 5.37 -5.05 -7.79
C VAL A 254 4.87 -3.99 -6.81
N SER A 255 3.55 -3.83 -6.76
CA SER A 255 2.87 -2.96 -5.80
C SER A 255 1.42 -3.44 -5.61
N SER A 256 0.81 -3.19 -4.44
CA SER A 256 -0.65 -3.25 -4.33
C SER A 256 -1.27 -2.21 -5.26
N ALA A 257 -2.43 -2.52 -5.82
CA ALA A 257 -3.23 -1.56 -6.58
C ALA A 257 -4.43 -1.03 -5.76
N GLY A 258 -4.60 -1.47 -4.51
CA GLY A 258 -5.85 -1.23 -3.77
C GLY A 258 -7.03 -2.00 -4.37
N ASP A 259 -8.27 -1.69 -4.02
CA ASP A 259 -9.48 -2.23 -4.64
C ASP A 259 -9.95 -1.34 -5.81
N THR A 260 -9.28 -1.48 -6.96
CA THR A 260 -9.54 -0.64 -8.15
C THR A 260 -10.91 -0.88 -8.78
N ASN A 261 -11.57 -1.97 -8.39
CA ASN A 261 -12.83 -2.41 -8.97
C ASN A 261 -14.01 -2.43 -7.98
N GLY A 262 -13.74 -2.07 -6.71
CA GLY A 262 -14.68 -1.89 -5.63
C GLY A 262 -15.35 -3.20 -5.19
N ASP A 263 -14.75 -4.36 -5.47
CA ASP A 263 -15.32 -5.65 -5.10
C ASP A 263 -15.09 -6.10 -3.68
N GLY A 264 -14.27 -5.36 -2.94
CA GLY A 264 -13.91 -5.58 -1.55
C GLY A 264 -12.72 -6.50 -1.38
N PHE A 265 -11.91 -6.70 -2.43
CA PHE A 265 -10.68 -7.48 -2.41
C PHE A 265 -9.55 -6.58 -2.90
N SER A 266 -8.36 -6.75 -2.33
CA SER A 266 -7.23 -6.00 -2.82
C SER A 266 -6.79 -6.53 -4.20
N ASP A 267 -6.47 -5.62 -5.09
CA ASP A 267 -5.88 -5.87 -6.40
C ASP A 267 -4.37 -5.65 -6.32
N VAL A 268 -3.64 -6.19 -7.30
CA VAL A 268 -2.19 -6.04 -7.40
C VAL A 268 -1.77 -5.59 -8.78
N MET A 269 -0.61 -4.95 -8.84
CA MET A 269 0.00 -4.55 -10.09
C MET A 269 1.46 -4.96 -10.22
N VAL A 270 1.83 -5.32 -11.45
CA VAL A 270 3.17 -5.75 -11.81
C VAL A 270 3.67 -4.91 -12.97
N LEU A 271 4.76 -4.17 -12.76
CA LEU A 271 5.52 -3.57 -13.85
C LEU A 271 6.50 -4.60 -14.40
N PHE A 272 6.31 -4.99 -15.64
CA PHE A 272 7.28 -5.71 -16.43
C PHE A 272 8.12 -4.71 -17.23
N HIS A 273 9.34 -4.47 -16.76
CA HIS A 273 10.35 -3.66 -17.44
C HIS A 273 11.19 -4.55 -18.35
N THR A 274 11.32 -4.19 -19.60
CA THR A 274 12.20 -4.86 -20.58
C THR A 274 13.11 -3.85 -21.25
N ALA A 275 14.09 -4.32 -22.02
CA ALA A 275 14.97 -3.45 -22.82
C ALA A 275 14.17 -2.53 -23.75
N ASP A 276 13.04 -3.02 -24.29
CA ASP A 276 12.27 -2.34 -25.31
C ASP A 276 11.06 -1.59 -24.75
N ARG A 277 10.45 -2.05 -23.65
CA ARG A 277 9.22 -1.45 -23.12
C ARG A 277 8.93 -1.70 -21.64
N ASP A 278 8.05 -0.86 -21.10
CA ASP A 278 7.33 -1.01 -19.84
C ASP A 278 5.91 -1.50 -20.10
N VAL A 279 5.42 -2.43 -19.27
CA VAL A 279 4.01 -2.83 -19.20
C VAL A 279 3.63 -2.92 -17.73
N VAL A 280 2.70 -2.09 -17.27
CA VAL A 280 2.12 -2.23 -15.93
C VAL A 280 0.83 -3.01 -16.07
N ARG A 281 0.77 -4.20 -15.46
CA ARG A 281 -0.40 -5.08 -15.50
C ARG A 281 -1.15 -5.04 -14.19
N ILE A 282 -2.46 -4.93 -14.26
CA ILE A 282 -3.36 -4.99 -13.11
C ILE A 282 -4.05 -6.35 -13.06
N TYR A 283 -4.10 -6.93 -11.88
CA TYR A 283 -4.73 -8.21 -11.60
C TYR A 283 -5.67 -8.03 -10.42
N HIS A 284 -6.92 -8.48 -10.57
CA HIS A 284 -7.92 -8.30 -9.53
C HIS A 284 -7.92 -9.44 -8.51
N GLY A 285 -8.19 -9.09 -7.26
CA GLY A 285 -8.56 -10.05 -6.22
C GLY A 285 -9.82 -10.84 -6.61
N ASN A 286 -10.01 -12.03 -6.03
CA ASN A 286 -11.22 -12.82 -6.33
C ASN A 286 -11.61 -13.83 -5.23
N PRO A 287 -12.80 -13.70 -4.62
CA PRO A 287 -13.28 -14.64 -3.59
C PRO A 287 -13.59 -16.05 -4.09
N GLY A 288 -13.90 -16.23 -5.38
CA GLY A 288 -14.39 -17.49 -5.92
C GLY A 288 -13.29 -18.46 -6.36
N GLN A 289 -12.05 -17.99 -6.51
CA GLN A 289 -10.90 -18.75 -7.03
C GLN A 289 -9.59 -18.46 -6.27
N GLY A 290 -9.59 -17.62 -5.23
CA GLY A 290 -8.41 -17.22 -4.48
C GLY A 290 -7.68 -16.02 -5.10
N PHE A 291 -7.60 -15.91 -6.43
CA PHE A 291 -7.04 -14.75 -7.16
C PHE A 291 -7.27 -14.91 -8.67
N ASP A 292 -7.48 -13.83 -9.43
CA ASP A 292 -7.51 -13.91 -10.91
C ASP A 292 -6.15 -13.58 -11.53
N SER A 293 -5.42 -14.62 -11.91
CA SER A 293 -4.11 -14.48 -12.55
C SER A 293 -4.16 -14.00 -14.01
N THR A 294 -5.34 -13.66 -14.54
CA THR A 294 -5.50 -13.06 -15.86
C THR A 294 -5.42 -11.54 -15.74
N PRO A 295 -4.51 -10.86 -16.45
CA PRO A 295 -4.44 -9.41 -16.36
C PRO A 295 -5.72 -8.78 -16.91
N ARG A 296 -6.21 -7.76 -16.20
CA ARG A 296 -7.44 -7.03 -16.52
C ARG A 296 -7.18 -5.75 -17.30
N ALA A 297 -6.05 -5.11 -17.04
CA ALA A 297 -5.62 -3.89 -17.70
C ALA A 297 -4.11 -3.88 -17.88
N ASP A 298 -3.65 -3.31 -18.99
CA ASP A 298 -2.26 -2.94 -19.24
C ASP A 298 -2.21 -1.41 -19.33
N LEU A 299 -1.43 -0.75 -18.47
CA LEU A 299 -1.16 0.68 -18.62
C LEU A 299 -0.08 0.87 -19.69
N VAL A 300 -0.34 1.81 -20.58
CA VAL A 300 0.56 2.20 -21.66
C VAL A 300 0.84 3.70 -21.58
N ASP A 301 2.02 4.11 -22.02
CA ASP A 301 2.39 5.52 -22.04
C ASP A 301 1.47 6.33 -22.96
N PRO A 302 0.78 7.37 -22.44
CA PRO A 302 0.03 8.31 -23.26
C PRO A 302 0.89 9.04 -24.31
N SER A 303 2.19 9.23 -24.02
CA SER A 303 3.14 9.92 -24.89
C SER A 303 3.78 9.01 -25.94
N GLY A 304 3.47 7.71 -25.92
CA GLY A 304 3.94 6.72 -26.89
C GLY A 304 5.42 6.32 -26.72
N HIS A 305 6.09 6.72 -25.65
CA HIS A 305 7.38 6.17 -25.27
C HIS A 305 7.21 4.76 -24.75
N SER A 306 8.07 3.86 -25.22
CA SER A 306 8.00 2.47 -24.79
C SER A 306 8.47 2.29 -23.34
N ARG A 307 9.33 3.17 -22.81
CA ARG A 307 9.83 3.14 -21.42
C ARG A 307 9.53 4.45 -20.70
N PHE A 308 8.37 4.50 -20.05
CA PHE A 308 7.83 5.70 -19.42
C PHE A 308 7.81 5.64 -17.90
N VAL A 309 7.84 4.46 -17.28
CA VAL A 309 7.68 4.32 -15.83
C VAL A 309 9.01 4.51 -15.12
N SER A 310 9.12 5.54 -14.28
CA SER A 310 10.22 5.72 -13.32
C SER A 310 9.84 5.31 -11.91
N SER A 311 8.58 5.45 -11.54
CA SER A 311 8.00 4.99 -10.27
C SER A 311 6.51 4.78 -10.46
N PHE A 312 5.90 3.93 -9.62
CA PHE A 312 4.47 3.68 -9.63
C PHE A 312 4.04 3.21 -8.25
N GLY A 313 2.74 3.32 -7.96
CA GLY A 313 2.16 2.94 -6.68
C GLY A 313 0.65 3.20 -6.65
N PRO A 314 -0.04 2.76 -5.60
CA PRO A 314 -1.41 3.19 -5.36
C PRO A 314 -1.42 4.72 -5.18
N ALA A 315 -2.47 5.35 -5.67
CA ALA A 315 -2.81 6.73 -5.35
C ALA A 315 -3.81 6.80 -4.18
N GLY A 316 -4.53 5.70 -3.91
CA GLY A 316 -5.69 5.70 -3.02
C GLY A 316 -6.93 6.17 -3.78
N ASP A 317 -8.04 6.42 -3.09
CA ASP A 317 -9.26 6.98 -3.69
C ASP A 317 -9.14 8.51 -3.78
N VAL A 318 -8.45 9.01 -4.82
CA VAL A 318 -8.13 10.45 -4.92
C VAL A 318 -9.32 11.30 -5.34
N ASN A 319 -10.41 10.65 -5.79
CA ASN A 319 -11.62 11.32 -6.27
C ASN A 319 -12.88 11.00 -5.43
N GLY A 320 -12.74 10.22 -4.36
CA GLY A 320 -13.78 9.90 -3.39
C GLY A 320 -14.93 9.06 -3.97
N ASP A 321 -14.69 8.32 -5.05
CA ASP A 321 -15.72 7.53 -5.72
C ASP A 321 -15.86 6.09 -5.20
N GLY A 322 -15.00 5.72 -4.24
CA GLY A 322 -14.96 4.44 -3.55
C GLY A 322 -14.18 3.36 -4.27
N PHE A 323 -13.33 3.73 -5.25
CA PHE A 323 -12.43 2.84 -5.97
C PHE A 323 -11.00 3.34 -5.81
N ASP A 324 -10.06 2.44 -5.53
CA ASP A 324 -8.65 2.86 -5.42
C ASP A 324 -8.08 3.21 -6.81
N ASP A 325 -7.30 4.29 -6.85
CA ASP A 325 -6.66 4.83 -8.06
C ASP A 325 -5.15 4.50 -8.08
N ILE A 326 -4.52 4.73 -9.24
CA ILE A 326 -3.09 4.44 -9.47
C ILE A 326 -2.35 5.67 -9.96
N ILE A 327 -1.15 5.90 -9.41
CA ILE A 327 -0.23 6.94 -9.86
C ILE A 327 1.03 6.33 -10.50
N VAL A 328 1.44 6.87 -11.64
CA VAL A 328 2.63 6.48 -12.40
C VAL A 328 3.50 7.70 -12.68
N GLY A 329 4.71 7.71 -12.16
CA GLY A 329 5.73 8.71 -12.46
C GLY A 329 6.45 8.43 -13.77
N ALA A 330 6.61 9.47 -14.60
CA ALA A 330 7.30 9.45 -15.87
C ALA A 330 8.37 10.56 -15.95
N MET A 331 9.46 10.36 -15.22
CA MET A 331 10.51 11.38 -15.02
C MET A 331 11.15 11.90 -16.32
N ARG A 332 11.19 11.08 -17.37
CA ARG A 332 11.75 11.49 -18.68
C ARG A 332 10.90 12.56 -19.35
N ASP A 333 9.60 12.54 -19.09
CA ASP A 333 8.64 13.49 -19.61
C ASP A 333 8.32 14.61 -18.60
N ASN A 334 8.90 14.54 -17.40
CA ASN A 334 8.59 15.40 -16.25
C ASN A 334 7.10 15.37 -15.90
N ARG A 335 6.54 14.16 -15.80
CA ARG A 335 5.11 13.94 -15.58
C ARG A 335 4.84 12.91 -14.49
N ALA A 336 3.66 13.02 -13.91
CA ALA A 336 3.00 11.91 -13.21
C ALA A 336 1.57 11.78 -13.74
N TYR A 337 1.11 10.54 -13.91
CA TYR A 337 -0.18 10.19 -14.46
C TYR A 337 -1.02 9.51 -13.40
N ILE A 338 -2.27 9.94 -13.23
CA ILE A 338 -3.24 9.24 -12.36
C ILE A 338 -4.28 8.57 -13.24
N TYR A 339 -4.51 7.29 -12.96
CA TYR A 339 -5.47 6.43 -13.62
C TYR A 339 -6.54 6.08 -12.60
N LEU A 340 -7.80 6.42 -12.91
CA LEU A 340 -8.88 6.23 -11.96
C LEU A 340 -9.40 4.79 -11.95
N GLY A 341 -9.71 4.30 -10.76
CA GLY A 341 -10.46 3.09 -10.53
C GLY A 341 -11.90 3.22 -11.00
N GLY A 342 -12.65 2.13 -10.91
CA GLY A 342 -14.07 2.19 -11.21
C GLY A 342 -14.74 0.83 -11.27
N ARG A 343 -16.07 0.83 -11.40
CA ARG A 343 -16.89 -0.41 -11.44
C ARG A 343 -16.52 -1.41 -12.53
N GLN A 344 -15.79 -0.99 -13.56
CA GLN A 344 -15.32 -1.88 -14.63
C GLN A 344 -13.83 -2.26 -14.47
N GLY A 345 -13.22 -1.89 -13.35
CA GLY A 345 -11.78 -1.84 -13.14
C GLY A 345 -11.20 -0.50 -13.59
N LEU A 346 -9.88 -0.41 -13.45
CA LEU A 346 -9.07 0.76 -13.77
C LEU A 346 -9.23 1.29 -15.20
N GLU A 347 -9.34 2.61 -15.36
CA GLU A 347 -9.24 3.28 -16.65
C GLU A 347 -7.81 3.21 -17.19
N THR A 348 -7.60 2.70 -18.41
CA THR A 348 -6.24 2.58 -19.00
C THR A 348 -5.72 3.86 -19.64
N THR A 349 -6.51 4.93 -19.63
CA THR A 349 -6.12 6.27 -20.05
C THR A 349 -6.05 7.15 -18.82
N PRO A 350 -4.99 7.96 -18.64
CA PRO A 350 -4.87 8.76 -17.44
C PRO A 350 -5.94 9.84 -17.43
N SER A 351 -6.58 10.00 -16.28
CA SER A 351 -7.62 11.00 -16.04
C SER A 351 -6.97 12.31 -15.60
N VAL A 352 -5.86 12.24 -14.86
CA VAL A 352 -5.03 13.41 -14.47
C VAL A 352 -3.63 13.27 -15.03
N THR A 353 -3.07 14.39 -15.52
CA THR A 353 -1.64 14.50 -15.87
C THR A 353 -1.03 15.67 -15.13
N LEU A 354 -0.21 15.35 -14.13
CA LEU A 354 0.60 16.32 -13.41
C LEU A 354 1.87 16.60 -14.19
N THR A 355 2.25 17.87 -14.28
CA THR A 355 3.45 18.30 -15.00
C THR A 355 4.37 19.08 -14.10
N GLY A 356 5.67 18.79 -14.20
CA GLY A 356 6.68 19.53 -13.47
C GLY A 356 7.95 19.75 -14.28
N SER A 357 9.06 19.84 -13.58
CA SER A 357 10.39 20.08 -14.13
C SER A 357 11.41 19.20 -13.44
N ASP A 358 12.62 19.12 -14.00
CA ASP A 358 13.77 18.46 -13.37
C ASP A 358 13.53 17.02 -12.91
N SER A 359 13.12 16.18 -13.86
CA SER A 359 12.80 14.78 -13.63
C SER A 359 11.60 14.58 -12.69
N PHE A 360 10.63 15.51 -12.70
CA PHE A 360 9.36 15.37 -11.97
C PHE A 360 8.69 14.01 -12.26
N GLY A 361 8.25 13.32 -11.22
CA GLY A 361 7.79 11.92 -11.32
C GLY A 361 8.91 10.90 -11.10
N VAL A 362 10.09 11.32 -10.62
CA VAL A 362 11.17 10.40 -10.21
C VAL A 362 10.71 9.47 -9.10
N THR A 363 9.86 9.96 -8.20
CA THR A 363 9.17 9.15 -7.19
C THR A 363 7.76 9.68 -7.01
N VAL A 364 6.79 8.77 -6.92
CA VAL A 364 5.39 9.01 -6.60
C VAL A 364 4.97 8.09 -5.47
N ALA A 365 3.99 8.51 -4.68
CA ALA A 365 3.29 7.69 -3.71
C ALA A 365 1.95 8.33 -3.33
N THR A 366 0.97 7.53 -2.93
CA THR A 366 -0.08 8.00 -2.02
C THR A 366 0.55 8.41 -0.68
N VAL A 367 -0.02 9.42 -0.05
CA VAL A 367 0.28 9.80 1.33
C VAL A 367 -0.94 9.59 2.24
N GLY A 368 -1.99 8.94 1.72
CA GLY A 368 -3.31 8.84 2.35
C GLY A 368 -4.02 10.19 2.42
N ASP A 369 -5.17 10.21 3.08
CA ASP A 369 -5.91 11.44 3.40
C ASP A 369 -5.18 12.25 4.48
N VAL A 370 -4.33 13.19 4.09
CA VAL A 370 -3.49 13.98 5.00
C VAL A 370 -4.21 15.20 5.57
N ASP A 371 -5.35 15.60 5.00
CA ASP A 371 -6.14 16.74 5.49
C ASP A 371 -7.53 16.36 6.01
N GLY A 372 -7.86 15.08 5.99
CA GLY A 372 -9.04 14.45 6.60
C GLY A 372 -10.33 14.85 5.90
N ASP A 373 -10.28 15.17 4.61
CA ASP A 373 -11.43 15.56 3.82
C ASP A 373 -12.16 14.37 3.17
N GLY A 374 -11.58 13.18 3.30
CA GLY A 374 -12.11 11.90 2.82
C GLY A 374 -11.61 11.49 1.45
N PHE A 375 -10.64 12.22 0.87
CA PHE A 375 -9.98 11.87 -0.38
C PHE A 375 -8.52 11.51 -0.08
N ASP A 376 -7.99 10.47 -0.73
CA ASP A 376 -6.57 10.16 -0.58
C ASP A 376 -5.71 11.17 -1.37
N ASP A 377 -4.59 11.57 -0.79
CA ASP A 377 -3.67 12.54 -1.37
C ASP A 377 -2.44 11.87 -1.97
N VAL A 378 -1.76 12.59 -2.87
CA VAL A 378 -0.56 12.08 -3.54
C VAL A 378 0.62 13.04 -3.46
N ALA A 379 1.81 12.47 -3.34
CA ALA A 379 3.07 13.20 -3.38
C ALA A 379 3.89 12.80 -4.61
N VAL A 380 4.47 13.81 -5.26
CA VAL A 380 5.36 13.65 -6.41
C VAL A 380 6.66 14.39 -6.16
N ALA A 381 7.78 13.66 -6.27
CA ALA A 381 9.11 14.23 -6.15
C ALA A 381 9.73 14.57 -7.51
N ASP A 382 10.68 15.50 -7.49
CA ASP A 382 11.63 15.77 -8.57
C ASP A 382 13.09 15.62 -8.09
N ARG A 383 14.07 15.90 -8.95
CA ARG A 383 15.51 15.86 -8.59
C ARG A 383 16.06 17.16 -7.99
N SER A 384 15.23 18.20 -7.92
CA SER A 384 15.52 19.48 -7.29
C SER A 384 15.12 19.47 -5.80
N PRO A 385 15.56 18.43 -5.08
CA PRO A 385 15.03 17.92 -3.79
C PRO A 385 13.67 18.45 -3.33
N ARG A 386 12.68 18.46 -4.22
CA ARG A 386 11.35 18.99 -3.93
C ARG A 386 10.33 17.84 -3.97
N VAL A 387 9.54 17.75 -2.89
CA VAL A 387 8.30 16.97 -2.87
C VAL A 387 7.13 17.93 -3.01
N LEU A 388 6.26 17.65 -3.97
CA LEU A 388 5.02 18.38 -4.23
C LEU A 388 3.86 17.51 -3.77
N LEU A 389 3.01 18.06 -2.91
CA LEU A 389 1.80 17.42 -2.40
C LEU A 389 0.60 17.95 -3.19
N TYR A 390 -0.27 17.04 -3.59
CA TYR A 390 -1.52 17.30 -4.30
C TYR A 390 -2.65 16.67 -3.49
N LEU A 391 -3.60 17.49 -3.05
CA LEU A 391 -4.74 17.01 -2.27
C LEU A 391 -5.82 16.47 -3.19
N GLY A 392 -6.37 15.31 -2.84
CA GLY A 392 -7.47 14.66 -3.53
C GLY A 392 -8.70 15.56 -3.60
N ASP A 393 -9.52 15.41 -4.64
CA ASP A 393 -10.77 16.15 -4.72
C ASP A 393 -11.84 15.51 -5.61
N ASP A 394 -13.09 15.95 -5.44
CA ASP A 394 -14.25 15.50 -6.20
C ASP A 394 -14.26 15.93 -7.69
N LYS A 395 -13.23 16.64 -8.15
CA LYS A 395 -13.17 17.23 -9.50
C LYS A 395 -12.28 16.45 -10.45
N SER A 396 -11.50 15.48 -9.96
CA SER A 396 -10.63 14.62 -10.78
C SER A 396 -9.65 15.41 -11.66
N ASP A 397 -9.20 16.58 -11.20
CA ASP A 397 -8.19 17.42 -11.86
C ASP A 397 -7.36 18.06 -10.75
N LEU A 398 -6.42 17.30 -10.18
CA LEU A 398 -5.58 17.69 -9.03
C LEU A 398 -4.69 18.94 -9.28
N GLY A 399 -4.87 19.66 -10.40
CA GLY A 399 -4.42 21.04 -10.58
C GLY A 399 -2.94 21.32 -10.28
N GLU A 400 -2.71 22.44 -9.58
CA GLU A 400 -1.39 22.87 -9.09
C GLU A 400 -1.17 22.30 -7.68
N PRO A 401 0.09 22.05 -7.25
CA PRO A 401 0.35 21.47 -5.94
C PRO A 401 -0.11 22.38 -4.80
N ASP A 402 -0.79 21.78 -3.82
CA ASP A 402 -1.30 22.46 -2.61
C ASP A 402 -0.17 22.81 -1.64
N ALA A 403 0.86 21.97 -1.57
CA ALA A 403 2.04 22.23 -0.77
C ALA A 403 3.33 21.78 -1.46
N ALA A 404 4.41 22.46 -1.08
CA ALA A 404 5.76 22.10 -1.47
C ALA A 404 6.65 21.93 -0.25
N ILE A 405 7.44 20.88 -0.27
CA ILE A 405 8.52 20.65 0.68
C ILE A 405 9.82 20.92 -0.05
N TYR A 406 10.54 21.94 0.41
CA TYR A 406 11.85 22.27 -0.10
C TYR A 406 12.90 21.78 0.88
N ARG A 407 13.77 20.88 0.42
CA ARG A 407 14.97 20.50 1.16
C ARG A 407 16.18 21.07 0.44
N ASP A 408 17.06 21.73 1.19
CA ASP A 408 18.35 22.21 0.66
C ASP A 408 19.28 21.02 0.41
N ALA A 409 19.02 20.17 -0.58
CA ALA A 409 19.84 18.98 -0.71
C ALA A 409 21.19 19.30 -1.38
N VAL A 410 22.24 18.87 -0.67
CA VAL A 410 23.39 18.19 -1.29
C VAL A 410 22.82 17.11 -2.22
N GLU A 411 23.40 16.95 -3.41
CA GLU A 411 22.90 16.12 -4.52
C GLU A 411 22.48 14.67 -4.15
N ASP A 412 21.33 14.46 -3.49
CA ASP A 412 20.78 13.10 -3.29
C ASP A 412 20.24 12.61 -4.64
N ARG A 413 21.13 11.97 -5.39
CA ARG A 413 20.88 11.43 -6.72
C ARG A 413 20.03 10.17 -6.69
N THR A 414 19.69 9.65 -5.52
CA THR A 414 18.93 8.40 -5.40
C THR A 414 17.42 8.63 -5.56
N GLY A 415 16.96 9.88 -5.47
CA GLY A 415 15.56 10.30 -5.56
C GLY A 415 14.85 10.06 -4.24
N GLN A 416 14.25 11.11 -3.67
CA GLN A 416 13.52 11.08 -2.39
C GLN A 416 12.60 9.86 -2.32
N ARG A 417 12.79 9.01 -1.29
CA ARG A 417 11.97 7.83 -1.08
C ARG A 417 10.81 8.21 -0.18
N LEU A 418 9.62 8.27 -0.77
CA LEU A 418 8.37 8.50 -0.05
C LEU A 418 7.93 7.21 0.64
N GLY A 419 7.62 7.34 1.93
CA GLY A 419 6.94 6.33 2.75
C GLY A 419 5.57 6.85 3.20
N SER A 420 4.62 5.92 3.33
CA SER A 420 3.23 6.17 3.71
C SER A 420 2.90 5.29 4.92
N PRO A 421 3.43 5.61 6.12
CA PRO A 421 3.21 4.77 7.29
C PRO A 421 1.72 4.71 7.68
N GLY A 422 0.93 5.77 7.44
CA GLY A 422 -0.45 5.86 7.89
C GLY A 422 -0.56 6.89 9.02
N ASP A 423 -1.51 6.71 9.95
CA ASP A 423 -1.69 7.62 11.09
C ASP A 423 -0.80 7.18 12.25
N VAL A 424 0.43 7.71 12.30
CA VAL A 424 1.43 7.29 13.29
C VAL A 424 1.26 7.98 14.62
N ASN A 425 0.50 9.08 14.64
CA ASN A 425 0.30 9.88 15.83
C ASN A 425 -1.14 9.78 16.39
N GLY A 426 -2.02 9.03 15.74
CA GLY A 426 -3.40 8.79 16.15
C GLY A 426 -4.30 10.02 16.15
N ASP A 427 -4.00 11.05 15.36
CA ASP A 427 -4.80 12.27 15.27
C ASP A 427 -5.94 12.19 14.23
N GLY A 428 -6.02 11.07 13.51
CA GLY A 428 -7.04 10.77 12.52
C GLY A 428 -6.70 11.24 11.12
N TYR A 429 -5.50 11.77 10.88
CA TYR A 429 -5.00 12.16 9.58
C TYR A 429 -3.88 11.21 9.16
N SER A 430 -3.75 10.97 7.85
CA SER A 430 -2.62 10.19 7.34
C SER A 430 -1.33 11.00 7.46
N ASP A 431 -0.26 10.34 7.90
CA ASP A 431 1.09 10.89 7.96
C ASP A 431 1.95 10.30 6.84
N PHE A 432 2.98 11.06 6.46
CA PHE A 432 3.93 10.61 5.45
C PHE A 432 5.39 10.89 5.82
N ALA A 433 6.28 10.13 5.18
CA ALA A 433 7.70 10.13 5.45
C ALA A 433 8.51 10.45 4.20
N ILE A 434 9.57 11.24 4.38
CA ILE A 434 10.60 11.47 3.35
C ILE A 434 11.92 10.92 3.88
N ALA A 435 12.43 9.87 3.21
CA ALA A 435 13.74 9.31 3.50
C ALA A 435 14.84 10.05 2.72
N MET A 436 15.91 10.41 3.42
CA MET A 436 17.07 11.12 2.89
C MET A 436 18.33 10.33 3.29
N ALA A 437 18.67 9.32 2.49
CA ALA A 437 19.72 8.37 2.82
C ALA A 437 21.11 9.03 2.96
N GLU A 438 21.38 10.09 2.17
CA GLU A 438 22.64 10.85 2.28
C GLU A 438 22.74 11.69 3.56
N GLU A 439 21.61 11.95 4.23
CA GLU A 439 21.55 12.64 5.52
C GLU A 439 21.46 11.66 6.72
N ASP A 440 21.45 10.35 6.47
CA ASP A 440 21.17 9.32 7.47
C ASP A 440 19.89 9.63 8.28
N ALA A 441 18.84 10.12 7.59
CA ALA A 441 17.62 10.63 8.22
C ALA A 441 16.32 10.28 7.48
N VAL A 442 15.24 10.20 8.25
CA VAL A 442 13.85 10.14 7.79
C VAL A 442 13.07 11.24 8.48
N TYR A 443 12.30 12.00 7.69
CA TYR A 443 11.49 13.10 8.16
C TYR A 443 10.01 12.74 8.09
N LEU A 444 9.31 12.81 9.21
CA LEU A 444 7.85 12.61 9.26
C LEU A 444 7.13 13.95 9.19
N TYR A 445 6.01 13.93 8.48
CA TYR A 445 5.10 15.05 8.30
C TYR A 445 3.73 14.59 8.75
N PHE A 446 3.22 15.26 9.77
CA PHE A 446 1.91 14.94 10.30
C PHE A 446 0.80 15.55 9.45
N GLY A 447 -0.24 14.76 9.21
CA GLY A 447 -1.48 15.19 8.60
C GLY A 447 -2.17 16.26 9.46
N ARG A 448 -2.96 17.12 8.82
CA ARG A 448 -3.71 18.19 9.49
C ARG A 448 -4.76 18.79 8.54
N PRO A 449 -5.89 19.27 9.06
CA PRO A 449 -6.99 19.77 8.23
C PRO A 449 -6.72 21.10 7.51
N VAL A 450 -5.56 21.71 7.72
CA VAL A 450 -5.12 22.88 6.96
C VAL A 450 -3.67 22.68 6.58
N VAL A 451 -3.45 22.24 5.34
CA VAL A 451 -2.12 22.05 4.78
C VAL A 451 -1.55 23.40 4.35
N ALA A 452 -0.40 23.76 4.90
CA ALA A 452 0.30 24.99 4.50
C ALA A 452 1.01 24.79 3.17
N SER A 453 1.07 25.85 2.33
CA SER A 453 1.72 25.76 1.02
C SER A 453 3.22 25.49 1.05
N SER A 454 3.84 25.62 2.22
CA SER A 454 5.20 25.17 2.51
C SER A 454 5.18 24.39 3.81
N LEU A 455 5.64 23.14 3.77
CA LEU A 455 5.70 22.27 4.94
C LEU A 455 7.13 22.12 5.44
N THR A 456 7.27 22.03 6.76
CA THR A 456 8.48 21.60 7.47
C THR A 456 8.17 20.29 8.18
N GLU A 457 9.18 19.46 8.43
CA GLU A 457 9.01 18.23 9.21
C GLU A 457 8.44 18.52 10.60
N ASP A 458 7.61 17.59 11.08
CA ASP A 458 7.18 17.56 12.47
C ASP A 458 8.16 16.71 13.30
N VAL A 459 8.75 15.67 12.68
CA VAL A 459 9.72 14.76 13.33
C VAL A 459 10.91 14.49 12.41
N SER A 460 12.11 14.41 13.00
CA SER A 460 13.32 13.94 12.34
C SER A 460 13.88 12.73 13.09
N ILE A 461 13.82 11.57 12.43
CA ILE A 461 14.42 10.33 12.88
C ILE A 461 15.79 10.24 12.19
N ALA A 462 16.86 10.41 12.95
CA ALA A 462 18.22 10.34 12.41
C ALA A 462 19.04 9.32 13.18
N GLN A 463 19.83 8.54 12.47
CA GLN A 463 20.83 7.69 13.09
C GLN A 463 22.20 8.38 13.04
N PRO A 464 23.07 8.18 14.04
CA PRO A 464 24.44 8.70 13.96
C PRO A 464 25.12 8.13 12.72
N PRO A 465 25.90 8.94 11.97
CA PRO A 465 26.64 8.45 10.82
C PRO A 465 27.47 7.21 11.18
N GLY A 466 27.30 6.14 10.40
CA GLY A 466 27.88 4.83 10.68
C GLY A 466 28.22 4.05 9.42
N ASP A 467 28.44 2.75 9.56
CA ASP A 467 28.73 1.85 8.44
C ASP A 467 27.47 1.44 7.64
N ARG A 468 26.33 2.09 7.92
CA ARG A 468 25.04 1.89 7.23
C ARG A 468 24.50 3.23 6.79
N GLU A 469 23.95 3.28 5.58
CA GLU A 469 23.21 4.42 5.02
C GLU A 469 21.76 4.31 5.53
N PHE A 470 21.38 5.10 6.54
CA PHE A 470 20.04 5.08 7.16
C PHE A 470 19.02 5.85 6.34
N GLY A 471 17.79 5.36 6.24
CA GLY A 471 16.75 5.99 5.41
C GLY A 471 16.84 5.59 3.94
N PHE A 472 17.36 4.40 3.65
CA PHE A 472 17.46 3.90 2.27
C PHE A 472 16.08 3.56 1.67
N ALA A 473 15.16 3.07 2.51
CA ALA A 473 13.74 2.89 2.22
C ALA A 473 12.93 3.05 3.52
N VAL A 474 11.68 3.50 3.38
CA VAL A 474 10.67 3.49 4.44
C VAL A 474 9.56 2.56 3.98
N ALA A 475 9.03 1.75 4.89
CA ALA A 475 7.93 0.86 4.57
C ALA A 475 6.73 1.64 4.02
N ARG A 476 6.10 1.05 3.01
CA ARG A 476 4.85 1.53 2.41
C ARG A 476 3.71 0.60 2.80
N ARG A 477 2.55 1.21 3.02
CA ARG A 477 1.27 0.61 3.36
C ARG A 477 0.57 -0.09 2.19
#